data_AF-A0A0B5H9E5-F1
#
_entry.id   AF-A0A0B5H9E5-F1
#
_cell.length_a   1.000
_cell.length_b   1.000
_cell.length_c   1.000
_cell.angle_alpha   90.00
_cell.angle_beta   90.00
_cell.angle_gamma   90.00
#
_symmetry.space_group_name_H-M   'P 1'
#
loop_
_entity.id
_entity.type
_entity.pdbx_description
1 polymer ?
#
loop_
_entity_poly.entity_id
_entity_poly.type
_entity_poly.pdbx_seq_one_letter_code
_entity_poly.pdbx_strand_id
1 'polypeptide(L)'
;QVHSSRKLPPGPFPLPIVGNFFQLELNDVPKSFTRLAERFGPVFTLYLGSNRVVVLHGYQAVKEVLLQHKKEFSGRGEYHAYRAHKDQGVTFNNGLTWKETRRASLTILRDFGMGKEGNEARIQREIPFLLEALRKTQGQPFDPTFVVGSAPCNVIADILFRKRFDYEDRACLRLQTLFNENLYLLSTPWLLLHNNFPSLINCLPGSHRKIMRNVSELKDYSLARLKEHLQTLAPGCPRDFSDRLLMEMEKEKYKAEPGYNMGNIASTVADLFFAGTVTTSATLKHGLLVLMKHPEVEEKLHEEIDRVIGPHRIPSVKDKLEMPYMDAVVHEIQRFTNLLPSNLNHEATEDTAFRGYVIPKGTILIPTLDSLLFDNQEFPDPDKFKPEHFLDEKGKFKYSDHFKAFSAGRRVCVGEGLARMELFLFFTAILQHFNLKSLVDPKDIDL
;
A
#
# COMPACT_ATOMS: atom_id res chain seq x y z
N GLN A 1 5.67 26.26 33.58
CA GLN A 1 5.78 24.82 33.28
C GLN A 1 4.45 24.16 33.62
N VAL A 2 3.64 23.81 32.63
CA VAL A 2 2.40 23.05 32.88
C VAL A 2 2.79 21.58 32.96
N HIS A 3 2.91 21.07 34.19
CA HIS A 3 3.16 19.67 34.47
C HIS A 3 1.94 18.82 34.08
N SER A 4 1.96 18.24 32.88
CA SER A 4 1.20 17.02 32.60
C SER A 4 1.80 15.90 33.46
N SER A 5 0.99 15.25 34.28
CA SER A 5 1.36 14.12 35.15
C SER A 5 1.82 12.85 34.40
N ARG A 6 1.94 12.92 33.07
CA ARG A 6 2.48 11.88 32.20
C ARG A 6 3.58 12.47 31.33
N LYS A 7 4.77 11.87 31.41
CA LYS A 7 5.95 12.25 30.61
C LYS A 7 5.76 11.75 29.18
N LEU A 8 5.13 12.56 28.33
CA LEU A 8 5.05 12.28 26.89
C LEU A 8 6.45 12.34 26.24
N PRO A 9 6.65 11.75 25.06
CA PRO A 9 7.84 12.01 24.25
C PRO A 9 8.04 13.52 24.00
N PRO A 10 9.29 13.99 23.85
CA PRO A 10 9.58 15.40 23.60
C PRO A 10 8.91 15.89 22.31
N GLY A 11 8.73 17.20 22.14
CA GLY A 11 8.16 17.77 20.93
C GLY A 11 8.05 19.29 20.97
N PRO A 12 7.70 19.93 19.84
CA PRO A 12 7.49 21.37 19.79
C PRO A 12 6.27 21.78 20.63
N PHE A 13 6.34 22.96 21.24
CA PHE A 13 5.19 23.53 21.96
C PHE A 13 4.01 23.76 20.99
N PRO A 14 2.82 23.19 21.27
CA PRO A 14 1.67 23.34 20.39
C PRO A 14 1.00 24.69 20.56
N LEU A 15 0.55 25.29 19.46
CA LEU A 15 -0.30 26.50 19.52
C LEU A 15 -1.76 26.12 19.81
N PRO A 16 -2.54 27.02 20.45
CA PRO A 16 -3.97 26.80 20.64
C PRO A 16 -4.68 26.52 19.31
N ILE A 17 -5.64 25.58 19.33
CA ILE A 17 -6.48 25.15 18.20
C ILE A 17 -5.71 24.42 17.10
N VAL A 18 -4.68 25.03 16.51
CA VAL A 18 -3.95 24.48 15.36
C VAL A 18 -2.85 23.50 15.75
N GLY A 19 -2.40 23.50 17.00
CA GLY A 19 -1.30 22.63 17.44
C GLY A 19 0.01 22.94 16.73
N ASN A 20 0.58 21.95 16.05
CA ASN A 20 1.91 21.97 15.46
C ASN A 20 1.93 22.06 13.92
N PHE A 21 0.81 22.46 13.29
CA PHE A 21 0.75 22.61 11.83
C PHE A 21 1.80 23.57 11.26
N PHE A 22 2.21 24.61 12.00
CA PHE A 22 3.29 25.52 11.58
C PHE A 22 4.69 24.89 11.59
N GLN A 23 4.85 23.74 12.25
CA GLN A 23 6.09 22.96 12.19
C GLN A 23 6.09 21.95 11.04
N LEU A 24 5.04 21.91 10.22
CA LEU A 24 4.89 21.00 9.09
C LEU A 24 4.81 21.78 7.77
N GLU A 25 5.62 21.34 6.81
CA GLU A 25 5.44 21.66 5.40
C GLU A 25 4.39 20.71 4.83
N LEU A 26 3.18 21.19 4.54
CA LEU A 26 2.05 20.30 4.22
C LEU A 26 2.18 19.61 2.86
N ASN A 27 3.02 20.15 1.96
CA ASN A 27 3.36 19.52 0.69
C ASN A 27 4.38 18.37 0.88
N ASP A 28 5.13 18.37 1.98
CA ASP A 28 6.17 17.37 2.28
C ASP A 28 6.30 17.14 3.80
N VAL A 29 5.29 16.45 4.32
CA VAL A 29 5.24 16.06 5.74
C VAL A 29 6.39 15.12 6.13
N PRO A 30 6.77 14.11 5.32
CA PRO A 30 7.91 13.23 5.65
C PRO A 30 9.20 14.01 5.92
N LYS A 31 9.55 14.98 5.06
CA LYS A 31 10.71 15.86 5.28
C LYS A 31 10.61 16.66 6.58
N SER A 32 9.41 17.13 6.92
CA SER A 32 9.17 17.80 8.20
C SER A 32 9.36 16.87 9.40
N PHE A 33 8.99 15.60 9.29
CA PHE A 33 9.25 14.61 10.33
C PHE A 33 10.74 14.34 10.50
N THR A 34 11.51 14.23 9.41
CA THR A 34 12.98 14.09 9.46
C THR A 34 13.63 15.25 10.20
N ARG A 35 13.28 16.50 9.85
CA ARG A 35 13.77 17.71 10.56
C ARG A 35 13.41 17.70 12.05
N LEU A 36 12.20 17.25 12.39
CA LEU A 36 11.76 17.16 13.79
C LEU A 36 12.50 16.04 14.54
N ALA A 37 12.82 14.93 13.87
CA ALA A 37 13.59 13.83 14.45
C ALA A 37 15.03 14.27 14.79
N GLU A 38 15.67 15.08 13.94
CA GLU A 38 16.98 15.68 14.24
C GLU A 38 16.96 16.53 15.52
N ARG A 39 15.84 17.23 15.77
CA ARG A 39 15.70 18.15 16.91
C ARG A 39 15.25 17.46 18.21
N PHE A 40 14.34 16.49 18.12
CA PHE A 40 13.68 15.89 19.28
C PHE A 40 14.03 14.42 19.49
N GLY A 41 14.82 13.84 18.59
CA GLY A 41 15.20 12.44 18.60
C GLY A 41 14.17 11.53 17.89
N PRO A 42 14.38 10.21 17.93
CA PRO A 42 13.65 9.23 17.10
C PRO A 42 12.18 9.02 17.52
N VAL A 43 11.75 9.59 18.63
CA VAL A 43 10.38 9.46 19.16
C VAL A 43 9.94 10.81 19.69
N PHE A 44 8.96 11.43 19.03
CA PHE A 44 8.52 12.78 19.39
C PHE A 44 7.00 12.96 19.27
N THR A 45 6.46 13.90 20.04
CA THR A 45 5.04 14.23 20.09
C THR A 45 4.72 15.44 19.23
N LEU A 46 3.63 15.36 18.48
CA LEU A 46 2.97 16.45 17.80
C LEU A 46 1.49 16.50 18.19
N TYR A 47 0.91 17.68 18.07
CA TYR A 47 -0.51 17.92 18.16
C TYR A 47 -0.97 18.44 16.80
N LEU A 48 -1.76 17.65 16.06
CA LEU A 48 -2.31 18.08 14.78
C LEU A 48 -3.78 18.44 15.01
N GLY A 49 -4.05 19.73 15.16
CA GLY A 49 -5.32 20.18 15.70
C GLY A 49 -5.49 19.68 17.14
N SER A 50 -6.58 18.97 17.42
CA SER A 50 -6.81 18.31 18.71
C SER A 50 -6.16 16.92 18.83
N ASN A 51 -5.68 16.35 17.73
CA ASN A 51 -5.15 14.99 17.71
C ASN A 51 -3.73 14.95 18.27
N ARG A 52 -3.51 14.13 19.29
CA ARG A 52 -2.15 13.84 19.78
C ARG A 52 -1.55 12.73 18.93
N VAL A 53 -0.37 13.01 18.37
CA VAL A 53 0.36 12.15 17.45
C VAL A 53 1.76 11.90 18.03
N VAL A 54 2.22 10.66 18.00
CA VAL A 54 3.60 10.29 18.30
C VAL A 54 4.23 9.76 17.02
N VAL A 55 5.31 10.39 16.57
CA VAL A 55 6.04 9.97 15.37
C VAL A 55 7.23 9.13 15.81
N LEU A 56 7.43 8.00 15.12
CA LEU A 56 8.58 7.12 15.29
C LEU A 56 9.40 7.23 14.02
N HIS A 57 10.65 7.63 14.17
CA HIS A 57 11.57 7.91 13.06
C HIS A 57 12.89 7.18 13.28
N GLY A 58 13.34 6.48 12.24
CA GLY A 58 14.50 5.61 12.25
C GLY A 58 14.17 4.16 12.61
N TYR A 59 15.01 3.26 12.10
CA TYR A 59 14.80 1.81 12.15
C TYR A 59 14.50 1.25 13.54
N GLN A 60 15.30 1.61 14.56
CA GLN A 60 15.12 1.05 15.90
C GLN A 60 13.77 1.40 16.52
N ALA A 61 13.36 2.68 16.47
CA ALA A 61 12.11 3.13 17.09
C ALA A 61 10.88 2.53 16.39
N VAL A 62 10.90 2.50 15.05
CA VAL A 62 9.82 1.90 14.25
C VAL A 62 9.74 0.39 14.47
N LYS A 63 10.89 -0.30 14.48
CA LYS A 63 10.95 -1.76 14.71
C LYS A 63 10.44 -2.14 16.09
N GLU A 64 10.78 -1.39 17.14
CA GLU A 64 10.26 -1.63 18.49
C GLU A 64 8.73 -1.53 18.53
N VAL A 65 8.15 -0.47 17.96
CA VAL A 65 6.70 -0.27 17.94
C VAL A 65 5.99 -1.35 17.12
N LEU A 66 6.49 -1.68 15.93
CA LEU A 66 5.82 -2.63 15.04
C LEU A 66 6.03 -4.10 15.46
N LEU A 67 7.20 -4.45 16.00
CA LEU A 67 7.57 -5.85 16.25
C LEU A 67 7.60 -6.26 17.72
N GLN A 68 7.87 -5.36 18.65
CA GLN A 68 7.93 -5.66 20.08
C GLN A 68 6.62 -5.28 20.78
N HIS A 69 6.10 -4.07 20.53
CA HIS A 69 4.82 -3.58 21.07
C HIS A 69 3.63 -3.88 20.15
N LYS A 70 3.59 -5.13 19.66
CA LYS A 70 2.66 -5.60 18.64
C LYS A 70 1.20 -5.46 19.04
N LYS A 71 0.83 -5.52 20.32
CA LYS A 71 -0.57 -5.50 20.76
C LYS A 71 -1.00 -4.05 21.03
N GLU A 72 -0.18 -3.37 21.81
CA GLU A 72 -0.33 -2.04 22.37
C GLU A 72 -0.53 -0.98 21.27
N PHE A 73 0.16 -1.14 20.13
CA PHE A 73 0.09 -0.21 19.00
C PHE A 73 -0.57 -0.84 17.77
N SER A 74 -1.47 -1.81 17.94
CA SER A 74 -2.17 -2.45 16.82
C SER A 74 -3.45 -1.75 16.36
N GLY A 75 -3.83 -0.65 17.00
CA GLY A 75 -4.96 0.17 16.57
C GLY A 75 -4.70 0.85 15.22
N ARG A 76 -5.76 1.43 14.65
CA ARG A 76 -5.74 2.19 13.40
C ARG A 76 -6.28 3.59 13.68
N GLY A 77 -5.45 4.60 13.46
CA GLY A 77 -5.87 5.99 13.55
C GLY A 77 -6.94 6.31 12.50
N GLU A 78 -7.84 7.23 12.83
CA GLU A 78 -8.99 7.56 12.01
C GLU A 78 -8.60 8.28 10.70
N TYR A 79 -9.26 7.88 9.61
CA TYR A 79 -9.20 8.54 8.30
C TYR A 79 -10.60 9.08 7.96
N HIS A 80 -10.86 10.37 8.22
CA HIS A 80 -12.21 10.93 8.09
C HIS A 80 -12.77 10.89 6.67
N ALA A 81 -11.91 10.95 5.65
CA ALA A 81 -12.30 10.77 4.25
C ALA A 81 -12.86 9.36 3.95
N TYR A 82 -12.45 8.36 4.75
CA TYR A 82 -12.87 6.96 4.66
C TYR A 82 -13.91 6.59 5.73
N ARG A 83 -14.68 7.56 6.23
CA ARG A 83 -15.73 7.31 7.24
C ARG A 83 -16.72 6.20 6.87
N ALA A 84 -16.97 5.98 5.57
CA ALA A 84 -17.83 4.91 5.09
C ALA A 84 -17.27 3.50 5.36
N HIS A 85 -15.97 3.39 5.63
CA HIS A 85 -15.26 2.16 6.00
C HIS A 85 -14.89 2.14 7.49
N LYS A 86 -15.28 3.16 8.27
CA LYS A 86 -14.91 3.25 9.69
C LYS A 86 -15.40 2.01 10.44
N ASP A 87 -14.48 1.38 11.17
CA ASP A 87 -14.71 0.17 11.97
C ASP A 87 -15.30 -1.02 11.17
N GLN A 88 -15.08 -1.01 9.85
CA GLN A 88 -15.47 -2.06 8.90
C GLN A 88 -14.28 -2.43 8.02
N GLY A 89 -14.29 -3.62 7.45
CA GLY A 89 -13.20 -4.05 6.58
C GLY A 89 -11.91 -4.37 7.35
N VAL A 90 -10.77 -4.12 6.70
CA VAL A 90 -9.44 -4.47 7.21
C VAL A 90 -8.53 -3.26 7.34
N THR A 91 -8.54 -2.35 6.37
CA THR A 91 -7.57 -1.26 6.27
C THR A 91 -7.86 -0.15 7.29
N PHE A 92 -9.12 0.28 7.34
CA PHE A 92 -9.59 1.42 8.14
C PHE A 92 -10.38 1.01 9.40
N ASN A 93 -10.32 -0.28 9.77
CA ASN A 93 -11.06 -0.83 10.90
C ASN A 93 -10.25 -0.72 12.21
N ASN A 94 -10.73 0.05 13.19
CA ASN A 94 -10.19 0.08 14.55
C ASN A 94 -11.10 -0.64 15.57
N GLY A 95 -12.23 -1.19 15.11
CA GLY A 95 -13.21 -1.89 15.93
C GLY A 95 -12.80 -3.33 16.30
N LEU A 96 -13.63 -3.95 17.13
CA LEU A 96 -13.40 -5.30 17.68
C LEU A 96 -13.34 -6.38 16.58
N THR A 97 -14.04 -6.16 15.45
CA THR A 97 -14.13 -7.11 14.33
C THR A 97 -12.84 -7.21 13.52
N TRP A 98 -11.96 -6.20 13.57
CA TRP A 98 -10.77 -6.12 12.70
C TRP A 98 -9.92 -7.40 12.75
N LYS A 99 -9.67 -7.93 13.94
CA LYS A 99 -8.79 -9.10 14.13
C LYS A 99 -9.35 -10.34 13.45
N GLU A 100 -10.66 -10.54 13.53
CA GLU A 100 -11.37 -11.67 12.95
C GLU A 100 -11.48 -11.50 11.43
N THR A 101 -11.98 -10.35 10.96
CA THR A 101 -12.07 -10.03 9.53
C THR A 101 -10.71 -10.16 8.84
N ARG A 102 -9.64 -9.62 9.44
CA ARG A 102 -8.27 -9.74 8.91
C ARG A 102 -7.79 -11.19 8.87
N ARG A 103 -8.01 -11.96 9.94
CA ARG A 103 -7.59 -13.37 9.99
C ARG A 103 -8.31 -14.22 8.95
N ALA A 104 -9.62 -14.04 8.81
CA ALA A 104 -10.40 -14.72 7.78
C ALA A 104 -9.90 -14.31 6.39
N SER A 105 -9.72 -13.01 6.14
CA SER A 105 -9.22 -12.51 4.86
C SER A 105 -7.86 -13.13 4.49
N LEU A 106 -6.89 -13.12 5.41
CA LEU A 106 -5.58 -13.74 5.19
C LEU A 106 -5.67 -15.25 4.95
N THR A 107 -6.56 -15.94 5.67
CA THR A 107 -6.77 -17.38 5.50
C THR A 107 -7.34 -17.68 4.11
N ILE A 108 -8.39 -16.95 3.71
CA ILE A 108 -9.03 -17.11 2.41
C ILE A 108 -8.04 -16.76 1.28
N LEU A 109 -7.33 -15.63 1.38
CA LEU A 109 -6.34 -15.24 0.37
C LEU A 109 -5.24 -16.29 0.19
N ARG A 110 -4.75 -16.87 1.29
CA ARG A 110 -3.78 -17.99 1.26
C ARG A 110 -4.36 -19.24 0.58
N ASP A 111 -5.64 -19.55 0.83
CA ASP A 111 -6.31 -20.68 0.19
C ASP A 111 -6.50 -20.45 -1.32
N PHE A 112 -6.69 -19.20 -1.77
CA PHE A 112 -6.77 -18.80 -3.19
C PHE A 112 -5.42 -18.63 -3.90
N GLY A 113 -4.32 -18.96 -3.22
CA GLY A 113 -2.99 -19.00 -3.81
C GLY A 113 -2.02 -17.93 -3.33
N MET A 114 -2.35 -17.10 -2.33
CA MET A 114 -1.41 -16.13 -1.77
C MET A 114 -0.14 -16.83 -1.26
N GLY A 115 0.97 -16.62 -1.98
CA GLY A 115 2.26 -17.27 -1.76
C GLY A 115 2.41 -18.69 -2.34
N LYS A 116 1.55 -19.10 -3.29
CA LYS A 116 1.55 -20.44 -3.93
C LYS A 116 1.34 -20.35 -5.46
N GLU A 117 1.43 -21.49 -6.13
CA GLU A 117 1.26 -21.68 -7.59
C GLU A 117 -0.05 -21.08 -8.15
N GLY A 118 -1.11 -21.01 -7.34
CA GLY A 118 -2.39 -20.41 -7.75
C GLY A 118 -2.32 -18.92 -8.09
N ASN A 119 -1.52 -18.14 -7.35
CA ASN A 119 -1.31 -16.72 -7.68
C ASN A 119 -0.38 -16.55 -8.87
N GLU A 120 0.68 -17.35 -8.95
CA GLU A 120 1.59 -17.32 -10.09
C GLU A 120 0.84 -17.60 -11.39
N ALA A 121 0.04 -18.69 -11.43
CA ALA A 121 -0.78 -19.02 -12.59
C ALA A 121 -1.78 -17.91 -12.93
N ARG A 122 -2.36 -17.24 -11.94
CA ARG A 122 -3.28 -16.12 -12.16
C ARG A 122 -2.58 -14.92 -12.80
N ILE A 123 -1.41 -14.54 -12.30
CA ILE A 123 -0.60 -13.46 -12.85
C ILE A 123 -0.12 -13.81 -14.26
N GLN A 124 0.37 -15.04 -14.46
CA GLN A 124 0.77 -15.57 -15.76
C GLN A 124 -0.36 -15.58 -16.79
N ARG A 125 -1.61 -15.85 -16.38
CA ARG A 125 -2.77 -15.73 -17.26
C ARG A 125 -3.07 -14.29 -17.66
N GLU A 126 -2.72 -13.30 -16.83
CA GLU A 126 -2.94 -11.88 -17.14
C GLU A 126 -1.85 -11.31 -18.05
N ILE A 127 -0.62 -11.82 -17.98
CA ILE A 127 0.54 -11.36 -18.77
C ILE A 127 0.22 -11.25 -20.27
N PRO A 128 -0.32 -12.28 -20.97
CA PRO A 128 -0.60 -12.16 -22.41
C PRO A 128 -1.49 -10.97 -22.77
N PHE A 129 -2.47 -10.63 -21.93
CA PHE A 129 -3.36 -9.50 -22.18
C PHE A 129 -2.68 -8.16 -21.95
N LEU A 130 -1.84 -8.05 -20.92
CA LEU A 130 -0.99 -6.88 -20.71
C LEU A 130 -0.08 -6.66 -21.92
N LEU A 131 0.60 -7.71 -22.38
CA LEU A 131 1.48 -7.65 -23.54
C LEU A 131 0.71 -7.31 -24.82
N GLU A 132 -0.49 -7.87 -25.01
CA GLU A 132 -1.35 -7.52 -26.15
C GLU A 132 -1.74 -6.03 -26.13
N ALA A 133 -2.17 -5.51 -24.97
CA ALA A 133 -2.52 -4.10 -24.81
C ALA A 133 -1.31 -3.18 -25.09
N LEU A 134 -0.10 -3.57 -24.66
CA LEU A 134 1.13 -2.85 -24.97
C LEU A 134 1.46 -2.93 -26.47
N ARG A 135 1.32 -4.09 -27.14
CA ARG A 135 1.55 -4.22 -28.59
C ARG A 135 0.59 -3.35 -29.41
N LYS A 136 -0.66 -3.19 -28.96
CA LYS A 136 -1.66 -2.33 -29.62
C LYS A 136 -1.26 -0.86 -29.68
N THR A 137 -0.34 -0.41 -28.82
CA THR A 137 0.19 0.96 -28.90
C THR A 137 1.09 1.20 -30.12
N GLN A 138 1.58 0.13 -30.76
CA GLN A 138 2.43 0.18 -31.96
C GLN A 138 3.65 1.12 -31.82
N GLY A 139 4.20 1.21 -30.60
CA GLY A 139 5.33 2.09 -30.30
C GLY A 139 5.00 3.59 -30.33
N GLN A 140 3.72 3.94 -30.38
CA GLN A 140 3.27 5.33 -30.25
C GLN A 140 3.26 5.78 -28.77
N PRO A 141 3.44 7.09 -28.51
CA PRO A 141 3.33 7.63 -27.16
C PRO A 141 1.97 7.33 -26.53
N PHE A 142 1.96 6.86 -25.28
CA PHE A 142 0.74 6.61 -24.52
C PHE A 142 0.99 6.82 -23.02
N ASP A 143 -0.08 7.07 -22.25
CA ASP A 143 -0.03 7.09 -20.79
C ASP A 143 -0.20 5.66 -20.25
N PRO A 144 0.78 5.11 -19.51
CA PRO A 144 0.73 3.74 -19.02
C PRO A 144 -0.25 3.53 -17.85
N THR A 145 -0.79 4.60 -17.25
CA THR A 145 -1.55 4.56 -15.97
C THR A 145 -2.67 3.53 -15.98
N PHE A 146 -3.48 3.49 -17.03
CA PHE A 146 -4.63 2.56 -17.12
C PHE A 146 -4.32 1.27 -17.87
N VAL A 147 -3.28 1.26 -18.70
CA VAL A 147 -2.86 0.04 -19.42
C VAL A 147 -2.15 -0.91 -18.44
N VAL A 148 -1.09 -0.43 -17.79
CA VAL A 148 -0.34 -1.20 -16.81
C VAL A 148 -1.18 -1.44 -15.55
N GLY A 149 -2.01 -0.48 -15.17
CA GLY A 149 -2.90 -0.60 -14.01
C GLY A 149 -4.00 -1.65 -14.14
N SER A 150 -4.38 -2.02 -15.36
CA SER A 150 -5.40 -3.04 -15.61
C SER A 150 -4.93 -4.44 -15.21
N ALA A 151 -3.63 -4.72 -15.25
CA ALA A 151 -3.08 -6.02 -14.89
C ALA A 151 -3.29 -6.37 -13.39
N PRO A 152 -2.80 -5.59 -12.41
CA PRO A 152 -3.10 -5.86 -11.00
C PRO A 152 -4.59 -5.73 -10.67
N CYS A 153 -5.32 -4.83 -11.35
CA CYS A 153 -6.78 -4.72 -11.21
C CYS A 153 -7.48 -6.05 -11.53
N ASN A 154 -7.12 -6.69 -12.64
CA ASN A 154 -7.69 -7.97 -13.06
C ASN A 154 -7.25 -9.13 -12.16
N VAL A 155 -6.00 -9.15 -11.70
CA VAL A 155 -5.52 -10.19 -10.77
C VAL A 155 -6.33 -10.16 -9.48
N ILE A 156 -6.52 -8.99 -8.87
CA ILE A 156 -7.32 -8.89 -7.64
C ILE A 156 -8.82 -9.08 -7.91
N ALA A 157 -9.34 -8.67 -9.07
CA ALA A 157 -10.74 -8.90 -9.43
C ALA A 157 -11.08 -10.38 -9.63
N ASP A 158 -10.14 -11.19 -10.16
CA ASP A 158 -10.31 -12.64 -10.26
C ASP A 158 -10.35 -13.29 -8.86
N ILE A 159 -9.51 -12.82 -7.94
CA ILE A 159 -9.54 -13.30 -6.55
C ILE A 159 -10.84 -12.90 -5.85
N LEU A 160 -11.29 -11.67 -6.04
CA LEU A 160 -12.43 -11.11 -5.30
C LEU A 160 -13.79 -11.54 -5.85
N PHE A 161 -13.92 -11.66 -7.16
CA PHE A 161 -15.20 -11.79 -7.86
C PHE A 161 -15.21 -12.85 -8.97
N ARG A 162 -14.11 -13.60 -9.13
CA ARG A 162 -13.88 -14.48 -10.29
C ARG A 162 -14.16 -13.77 -11.61
N LYS A 163 -13.76 -12.49 -11.69
CA LYS A 163 -14.05 -11.60 -12.81
C LYS A 163 -12.76 -11.04 -13.37
N ARG A 164 -12.66 -11.09 -14.70
CA ARG A 164 -11.66 -10.37 -15.47
C ARG A 164 -12.38 -9.34 -16.35
N PHE A 165 -11.84 -8.12 -16.40
CA PHE A 165 -12.31 -7.06 -17.27
C PHE A 165 -11.48 -7.00 -18.55
N ASP A 166 -12.13 -6.61 -19.64
CA ASP A 166 -11.42 -6.11 -20.80
C ASP A 166 -10.72 -4.77 -20.44
N TYR A 167 -9.59 -4.46 -21.08
CA TYR A 167 -8.82 -3.24 -20.77
C TYR A 167 -9.57 -1.98 -21.20
N GLU A 168 -10.51 -2.10 -22.14
CA GLU A 168 -11.38 -1.03 -22.61
C GLU A 168 -12.74 -1.00 -21.87
N ASP A 169 -12.97 -1.91 -20.91
CA ASP A 169 -14.21 -1.95 -20.15
C ASP A 169 -14.41 -0.66 -19.34
N ARG A 170 -15.53 0.02 -19.62
CA ARG A 170 -15.83 1.33 -19.01
C ARG A 170 -15.94 1.26 -17.49
N ALA A 171 -16.44 0.16 -16.93
CA ALA A 171 -16.55 0.02 -15.47
C ALA A 171 -15.17 -0.17 -14.84
N CYS A 172 -14.29 -0.97 -15.46
CA CYS A 172 -12.91 -1.14 -15.03
C CYS A 172 -12.14 0.19 -15.05
N LEU A 173 -12.20 0.93 -16.17
CA LEU A 173 -11.56 2.23 -16.30
C LEU A 173 -12.09 3.24 -15.28
N ARG A 174 -13.41 3.22 -15.00
CA ARG A 174 -14.01 4.04 -13.95
C ARG A 174 -13.45 3.69 -12.56
N LEU A 175 -13.41 2.41 -12.20
CA LEU A 175 -12.87 1.96 -10.91
C LEU A 175 -11.40 2.36 -10.75
N GLN A 176 -10.58 2.13 -11.78
CA GLN A 176 -9.18 2.55 -11.77
C GLN A 176 -9.03 4.08 -11.64
N THR A 177 -9.90 4.87 -12.29
CA THR A 177 -9.90 6.33 -12.13
C THR A 177 -10.18 6.72 -10.68
N LEU A 178 -11.19 6.12 -10.05
CA LEU A 178 -11.51 6.37 -8.64
C LEU A 178 -10.36 5.98 -7.71
N PHE A 179 -9.72 4.85 -7.98
CA PHE A 179 -8.56 4.38 -7.20
C PHE A 179 -7.38 5.36 -7.30
N ASN A 180 -6.99 5.74 -8.52
CA ASN A 180 -5.88 6.68 -8.73
C ASN A 180 -6.17 8.05 -8.12
N GLU A 181 -7.38 8.57 -8.31
CA GLU A 181 -7.79 9.86 -7.74
C GLU A 181 -7.80 9.82 -6.21
N ASN A 182 -8.25 8.72 -5.58
CA ASN A 182 -8.21 8.59 -4.13
C ASN A 182 -6.79 8.52 -3.58
N LEU A 183 -5.89 7.77 -4.23
CA LEU A 183 -4.48 7.71 -3.82
C LEU A 183 -3.83 9.10 -3.92
N TYR A 184 -4.05 9.81 -5.02
CA TYR A 184 -3.58 11.19 -5.19
C TYR A 184 -4.16 12.12 -4.13
N LEU A 185 -5.49 12.16 -3.97
CA LEU A 185 -6.16 13.06 -3.03
C LEU A 185 -5.71 12.84 -1.58
N LEU A 186 -5.50 11.59 -1.17
CA LEU A 186 -4.97 11.26 0.17
C LEU A 186 -3.60 11.87 0.45
N SER A 187 -2.79 12.10 -0.58
CA SER A 187 -1.46 12.71 -0.45
C SER A 187 -1.48 14.25 -0.43
N THR A 188 -2.63 14.87 -0.70
CA THR A 188 -2.71 16.34 -0.79
C THR A 188 -2.77 17.04 0.58
N PRO A 189 -2.20 18.26 0.69
CA PRO A 189 -2.29 19.09 1.90
C PRO A 189 -3.73 19.29 2.40
N TRP A 190 -4.68 19.43 1.48
CA TRP A 190 -6.08 19.66 1.82
C TRP A 190 -6.69 18.48 2.58
N LEU A 191 -6.33 17.24 2.20
CA LEU A 191 -6.83 16.05 2.89
C LEU A 191 -6.14 15.83 4.24
N LEU A 192 -4.88 16.21 4.38
CA LEU A 192 -4.21 16.23 5.68
C LEU A 192 -4.91 17.18 6.65
N LEU A 193 -5.31 18.38 6.19
CA LEU A 193 -6.09 19.32 6.98
C LEU A 193 -7.46 18.73 7.32
N HIS A 194 -8.18 18.16 6.34
CA HIS A 194 -9.48 17.50 6.57
C HIS A 194 -9.39 16.42 7.65
N ASN A 195 -8.33 15.62 7.63
CA ASN A 195 -8.15 14.54 8.58
C ASN A 195 -7.91 15.01 10.03
N ASN A 196 -7.48 16.25 10.23
CA ASN A 196 -7.19 16.78 11.57
C ASN A 196 -8.17 17.87 12.02
N PHE A 197 -8.95 18.44 11.09
CA PHE A 197 -10.02 19.41 11.36
C PHE A 197 -11.33 19.03 10.63
N PRO A 198 -11.84 17.80 10.81
CA PRO A 198 -12.98 17.31 10.03
C PRO A 198 -14.24 18.16 10.24
N SER A 199 -14.56 18.55 11.47
CA SER A 199 -15.77 19.30 11.79
C SER A 199 -15.81 20.67 11.10
N LEU A 200 -14.66 21.34 10.99
CA LEU A 200 -14.55 22.63 10.30
C LEU A 200 -14.59 22.43 8.77
N ILE A 201 -13.79 21.50 8.25
CA ILE A 201 -13.59 21.36 6.81
C ILE A 201 -14.79 20.70 6.12
N ASN A 202 -15.54 19.82 6.80
CA ASN A 202 -16.75 19.24 6.25
C ASN A 202 -17.81 20.29 5.88
N CYS A 203 -17.80 21.45 6.54
CA CYS A 203 -18.70 22.57 6.23
C CYS A 203 -18.27 23.34 4.97
N LEU A 204 -17.02 23.22 4.55
CA LEU A 204 -16.44 23.93 3.40
C LEU A 204 -16.60 23.11 2.11
N PRO A 205 -16.59 23.74 0.92
CA PRO A 205 -16.33 23.03 -0.33
C PRO A 205 -14.87 22.55 -0.38
N GLY A 206 -14.58 21.50 -1.16
CA GLY A 206 -13.22 21.05 -1.39
C GLY A 206 -13.10 19.60 -1.84
N SER A 207 -11.87 19.16 -2.11
CA SER A 207 -11.58 17.82 -2.64
C SER A 207 -11.91 16.68 -1.67
N HIS A 208 -12.00 16.96 -0.37
CA HIS A 208 -12.48 15.99 0.63
C HIS A 208 -13.88 15.42 0.30
N ARG A 209 -14.77 16.23 -0.30
CA ARG A 209 -16.08 15.76 -0.76
C ARG A 209 -15.96 14.80 -1.95
N LYS A 210 -14.98 15.03 -2.83
CA LYS A 210 -14.72 14.17 -4.00
C LYS A 210 -14.29 12.78 -3.55
N ILE A 211 -13.29 12.68 -2.67
CA ILE A 211 -12.83 11.38 -2.16
C ILE A 211 -13.93 10.65 -1.38
N MET A 212 -14.72 11.35 -0.54
CA MET A 212 -15.84 10.71 0.15
C MET A 212 -16.88 10.12 -0.82
N ARG A 213 -17.18 10.83 -1.92
CA ARG A 213 -18.06 10.31 -2.99
C ARG A 213 -17.44 9.11 -3.69
N ASN A 214 -16.16 9.20 -4.04
CA ASN A 214 -15.45 8.09 -4.68
C ASN A 214 -15.43 6.84 -3.78
N VAL A 215 -15.15 6.99 -2.48
CA VAL A 215 -15.18 5.89 -1.51
C VAL A 215 -16.58 5.27 -1.42
N SER A 216 -17.64 6.09 -1.41
CA SER A 216 -19.02 5.57 -1.44
C SER A 216 -19.28 4.77 -2.72
N GLU A 217 -18.89 5.29 -3.88
CA GLU A 217 -19.09 4.62 -5.18
C GLU A 217 -18.37 3.26 -5.24
N LEU A 218 -17.15 3.16 -4.71
CA LEU A 218 -16.41 1.90 -4.61
C LEU A 218 -17.08 0.89 -3.67
N LYS A 219 -17.61 1.36 -2.54
CA LYS A 219 -18.36 0.52 -1.59
C LYS A 219 -19.68 0.04 -2.20
N ASP A 220 -20.40 0.92 -2.90
CA ASP A 220 -21.65 0.60 -3.57
C ASP A 220 -21.45 -0.41 -4.71
N TYR A 221 -20.36 -0.27 -5.49
CA TYR A 221 -19.96 -1.26 -6.48
C TYR A 221 -19.72 -2.64 -5.83
N SER A 222 -18.97 -2.67 -4.73
CA SER A 222 -18.66 -3.92 -4.01
C SER A 222 -19.93 -4.54 -3.41
N LEU A 223 -20.84 -3.73 -2.88
CA LEU A 223 -22.13 -4.18 -2.37
C LEU A 223 -23.01 -4.76 -3.49
N ALA A 224 -23.05 -4.14 -4.67
CA ALA A 224 -23.79 -4.65 -5.82
C ALA A 224 -23.25 -6.01 -6.26
N ARG A 225 -21.93 -6.17 -6.36
CA ARG A 225 -21.29 -7.46 -6.68
C ARG A 225 -21.62 -8.52 -5.62
N LEU A 226 -21.57 -8.19 -4.34
CA LEU A 226 -21.91 -9.13 -3.27
C LEU A 226 -23.36 -9.59 -3.33
N LYS A 227 -24.30 -8.71 -3.69
CA LYS A 227 -25.71 -9.10 -3.89
C LYS A 227 -25.86 -10.11 -5.04
N GLU A 228 -25.14 -9.92 -6.14
CA GLU A 228 -25.11 -10.89 -7.26
C GLU A 228 -24.51 -12.24 -6.84
N HIS A 229 -23.44 -12.21 -6.02
CA HIS A 229 -22.84 -13.43 -5.49
C HIS A 229 -23.85 -14.18 -4.61
N LEU A 230 -24.55 -13.47 -3.73
CA LEU A 230 -25.55 -14.05 -2.83
C LEU A 230 -26.71 -14.74 -3.58
N GLN A 231 -27.16 -14.18 -4.71
CA GLN A 231 -28.22 -14.78 -5.54
C GLN A 231 -27.83 -16.13 -6.15
N THR A 232 -26.54 -16.37 -6.32
CA THR A 232 -25.98 -17.52 -7.03
C THR A 232 -25.05 -18.36 -6.14
N LEU A 233 -25.07 -18.11 -4.82
CA LEU A 233 -24.21 -18.77 -3.86
C LEU A 233 -24.62 -20.23 -3.68
N ALA A 234 -23.72 -21.15 -4.04
CA ALA A 234 -23.94 -22.58 -3.87
C ALA A 234 -23.21 -23.10 -2.60
N PRO A 235 -23.89 -23.80 -1.69
CA PRO A 235 -23.24 -24.42 -0.54
C PRO A 235 -22.13 -25.40 -0.98
N GLY A 236 -20.93 -25.25 -0.40
CA GLY A 236 -19.81 -26.18 -0.61
C GLY A 236 -18.95 -25.91 -1.86
N CYS A 237 -19.34 -24.99 -2.75
CA CYS A 237 -18.54 -24.63 -3.94
C CYS A 237 -18.30 -23.12 -4.03
N PRO A 238 -17.48 -22.54 -3.13
CA PRO A 238 -17.16 -21.11 -3.15
C PRO A 238 -16.34 -20.77 -4.40
N ARG A 239 -16.80 -19.80 -5.18
CA ARG A 239 -16.17 -19.41 -6.46
C ARG A 239 -14.93 -18.53 -6.28
N ASP A 240 -14.97 -17.66 -5.28
CA ASP A 240 -14.01 -16.58 -5.04
C ASP A 240 -14.00 -16.17 -3.56
N PHE A 241 -13.21 -15.14 -3.25
CA PHE A 241 -13.09 -14.56 -1.92
C PHE A 241 -14.44 -14.04 -1.39
N SER A 242 -15.27 -13.43 -2.26
CA SER A 242 -16.58 -12.88 -1.87
C SER A 242 -17.52 -13.97 -1.39
N ASP A 243 -17.62 -15.08 -2.13
CA ASP A 243 -18.41 -16.25 -1.73
C ASP A 243 -17.96 -16.81 -0.37
N ARG A 244 -16.65 -16.90 -0.13
CA ARG A 244 -16.13 -17.39 1.17
C ARG A 244 -16.54 -16.49 2.33
N LEU A 245 -16.44 -15.18 2.17
CA LEU A 245 -16.88 -14.25 3.22
C LEU A 245 -18.41 -14.29 3.43
N LEU A 246 -19.19 -14.45 2.37
CA LEU A 246 -20.64 -14.65 2.49
C LEU A 246 -20.97 -15.96 3.23
N MET A 247 -20.19 -17.02 3.01
CA MET A 247 -20.34 -18.27 3.77
C MET A 247 -19.94 -18.10 5.24
N GLU A 248 -18.89 -17.33 5.57
CA GLU A 248 -18.55 -17.00 6.96
C GLU A 248 -19.67 -16.19 7.63
N MET A 249 -20.31 -15.27 6.89
CA MET A 249 -21.49 -14.53 7.37
C MET A 249 -22.65 -15.47 7.74
N GLU A 250 -22.95 -16.46 6.89
CA GLU A 250 -24.04 -17.40 7.15
C GLU A 250 -23.75 -18.29 8.37
N LYS A 251 -22.48 -18.67 8.60
CA LYS A 251 -22.08 -19.41 9.81
C LYS A 251 -22.29 -18.62 11.10
N GLU A 252 -22.23 -17.30 11.04
CA GLU A 252 -22.38 -16.42 12.20
C GLU A 252 -23.81 -15.91 12.42
N LYS A 253 -24.76 -16.26 11.55
CA LYS A 253 -26.12 -15.73 11.55
C LYS A 253 -26.88 -15.87 12.87
N TYR A 254 -26.55 -16.89 13.67
CA TYR A 254 -27.17 -17.17 14.97
C TYR A 254 -26.35 -16.67 16.17
N LYS A 255 -25.20 -16.01 15.96
CA LYS A 255 -24.46 -15.37 17.04
C LYS A 255 -25.19 -14.11 17.49
N ALA A 256 -25.16 -13.82 18.79
CA ALA A 256 -25.75 -12.61 19.35
C ALA A 256 -25.08 -11.32 18.80
N GLU A 257 -23.78 -11.38 18.55
CA GLU A 257 -22.99 -10.30 17.96
C GLU A 257 -22.17 -10.86 16.77
N PRO A 258 -22.75 -10.89 15.56
CA PRO A 258 -22.03 -11.38 14.38
C PRO A 258 -20.94 -10.39 13.96
N GLY A 259 -19.72 -10.89 13.76
CA GLY A 259 -18.58 -10.09 13.29
C GLY A 259 -18.67 -9.77 11.79
N TYR A 260 -19.37 -10.60 11.03
CA TYR A 260 -19.62 -10.41 9.60
C TYR A 260 -21.05 -9.95 9.34
N ASN A 261 -21.16 -8.83 8.62
CA ASN A 261 -22.40 -8.36 8.03
C ASN A 261 -22.11 -7.84 6.63
N MET A 262 -23.16 -7.65 5.82
CA MET A 262 -23.01 -7.22 4.43
C MET A 262 -22.20 -5.92 4.27
N GLY A 263 -22.31 -4.98 5.21
CA GLY A 263 -21.53 -3.74 5.20
C GLY A 263 -20.04 -3.94 5.49
N ASN A 264 -19.72 -4.82 6.44
CA ASN A 264 -18.33 -5.22 6.74
C ASN A 264 -17.70 -5.96 5.56
N ILE A 265 -18.41 -6.88 4.92
CA ILE A 265 -17.92 -7.63 3.75
C ILE A 265 -17.73 -6.70 2.56
N ALA A 266 -18.70 -5.81 2.27
CA ALA A 266 -18.57 -4.81 1.21
C ALA A 266 -17.34 -3.92 1.43
N SER A 267 -17.09 -3.48 2.67
CA SER A 267 -15.91 -2.69 3.01
C SER A 267 -14.63 -3.51 2.89
N THR A 268 -14.63 -4.78 3.29
CA THR A 268 -13.48 -5.69 3.16
C THR A 268 -13.09 -5.90 1.70
N VAL A 269 -14.07 -6.18 0.84
CA VAL A 269 -13.85 -6.40 -0.58
C VAL A 269 -13.41 -5.10 -1.28
N ALA A 270 -14.03 -3.96 -0.94
CA ALA A 270 -13.61 -2.65 -1.45
C ALA A 270 -12.18 -2.27 -1.00
N ASP A 271 -11.82 -2.53 0.26
CA ASP A 271 -10.47 -2.32 0.80
C ASP A 271 -9.43 -3.11 -0.02
N LEU A 272 -9.68 -4.41 -0.23
CA LEU A 272 -8.76 -5.28 -0.97
C LEU A 272 -8.68 -4.90 -2.45
N PHE A 273 -9.80 -4.51 -3.06
CA PHE A 273 -9.82 -4.14 -4.47
C PHE A 273 -9.03 -2.85 -4.72
N PHE A 274 -9.24 -1.83 -3.88
CA PHE A 274 -8.48 -0.58 -3.94
C PHE A 274 -6.98 -0.84 -3.69
N ALA A 275 -6.64 -1.49 -2.57
CA ALA A 275 -5.26 -1.70 -2.16
C ALA A 275 -4.47 -2.59 -3.14
N GLY A 276 -5.10 -3.67 -3.62
CA GLY A 276 -4.49 -4.62 -4.56
C GLY A 276 -4.33 -4.06 -5.98
N THR A 277 -5.04 -2.99 -6.34
CA THR A 277 -4.92 -2.37 -7.66
C THR A 277 -3.93 -1.22 -7.66
N VAL A 278 -4.18 -0.19 -6.82
CA VAL A 278 -3.54 1.12 -7.00
C VAL A 278 -2.07 1.12 -6.60
N THR A 279 -1.70 0.33 -5.59
CA THR A 279 -0.32 0.33 -5.06
C THR A 279 0.65 -0.38 -5.98
N THR A 280 0.28 -1.57 -6.49
CA THR A 280 1.06 -2.28 -7.51
C THR A 280 1.13 -1.45 -8.80
N SER A 281 0.00 -0.90 -9.28
CA SER A 281 -0.02 -0.06 -10.49
C SER A 281 0.90 1.15 -10.37
N ALA A 282 0.83 1.89 -9.25
CA ALA A 282 1.70 3.04 -9.01
C ALA A 282 3.18 2.67 -8.95
N THR A 283 3.51 1.51 -8.35
CA THR A 283 4.89 1.00 -8.26
C THR A 283 5.41 0.57 -9.63
N LEU A 284 4.59 -0.12 -10.44
CA LEU A 284 4.94 -0.48 -11.82
C LEU A 284 5.21 0.79 -12.64
N LYS A 285 4.31 1.78 -12.57
CA LYS A 285 4.45 3.05 -13.28
C LYS A 285 5.74 3.79 -12.90
N HIS A 286 6.02 3.94 -11.60
CA HIS A 286 7.26 4.56 -11.14
C HIS A 286 8.49 3.75 -11.57
N GLY A 287 8.45 2.42 -11.45
CA GLY A 287 9.55 1.58 -11.91
C GLY A 287 9.85 1.74 -13.40
N LEU A 288 8.84 1.81 -14.25
CA LEU A 288 9.03 2.09 -15.69
C LEU A 288 9.67 3.47 -15.92
N LEU A 289 9.24 4.50 -15.17
CA LEU A 289 9.84 5.84 -15.24
C LEU A 289 11.31 5.85 -14.79
N VAL A 290 11.61 5.17 -13.69
CA VAL A 290 12.97 5.02 -13.14
C VAL A 290 13.87 4.29 -14.14
N LEU A 291 13.39 3.20 -14.75
CA LEU A 291 14.16 2.48 -15.77
C LEU A 291 14.41 3.32 -17.02
N MET A 292 13.45 4.13 -17.46
CA MET A 292 13.66 5.09 -18.55
C MET A 292 14.70 6.17 -18.21
N LYS A 293 14.88 6.53 -16.94
CA LYS A 293 15.96 7.43 -16.50
C LYS A 293 17.33 6.74 -16.47
N HIS A 294 17.34 5.43 -16.23
CA HIS A 294 18.53 4.59 -16.07
C HIS A 294 18.59 3.50 -17.15
N PRO A 295 18.80 3.86 -18.43
CA PRO A 295 18.83 2.89 -19.54
C PRO A 295 19.91 1.81 -19.35
N GLU A 296 21.00 2.11 -18.64
CA GLU A 296 22.05 1.16 -18.26
C GLU A 296 21.55 0.06 -17.31
N VAL A 297 20.54 0.35 -16.49
CA VAL A 297 19.88 -0.64 -15.63
C VAL A 297 18.92 -1.48 -16.46
N GLU A 298 18.17 -0.87 -17.39
CA GLU A 298 17.30 -1.59 -18.31
C GLU A 298 18.08 -2.60 -19.16
N GLU A 299 19.23 -2.21 -19.72
CA GLU A 299 20.09 -3.09 -20.53
C GLU A 299 20.56 -4.33 -19.77
N LYS A 300 21.00 -4.17 -18.51
CA LYS A 300 21.39 -5.30 -17.66
C LYS A 300 20.22 -6.22 -17.31
N LEU A 301 19.01 -5.67 -17.19
CA LEU A 301 17.81 -6.48 -16.98
C LEU A 301 17.49 -7.31 -18.22
N HIS A 302 17.57 -6.73 -19.42
CA HIS A 302 17.40 -7.45 -20.68
C HIS A 302 18.41 -8.60 -20.80
N GLU A 303 19.70 -8.35 -20.52
CA GLU A 303 20.73 -9.39 -20.53
C GLU A 303 20.41 -10.55 -19.57
N GLU A 304 20.00 -10.24 -18.33
CA GLU A 304 19.65 -11.25 -17.34
C GLU A 304 18.39 -12.04 -17.73
N ILE A 305 17.38 -11.38 -18.28
CA ILE A 305 16.15 -12.01 -18.79
C ILE A 305 16.46 -12.97 -19.94
N ASP A 306 17.22 -12.53 -20.93
CA ASP A 306 17.58 -13.34 -22.09
C ASP A 306 18.41 -14.56 -21.69
N ARG A 307 19.32 -14.38 -20.72
CA ARG A 307 20.18 -15.47 -20.21
C ARG A 307 19.41 -16.54 -19.43
N VAL A 308 18.48 -16.15 -18.56
CA VAL A 308 17.81 -17.07 -17.62
C VAL A 308 16.48 -17.60 -18.17
N ILE A 309 15.72 -16.76 -18.85
CA ILE A 309 14.37 -17.08 -19.33
C ILE A 309 14.37 -17.30 -20.84
N GLY A 310 15.11 -16.46 -21.57
CA GLY A 310 15.06 -16.38 -23.02
C GLY A 310 13.81 -15.66 -23.53
N PRO A 311 13.63 -15.50 -24.85
CA PRO A 311 12.66 -14.57 -25.43
C PRO A 311 11.21 -15.09 -25.50
N HIS A 312 10.95 -16.35 -25.15
CA HIS A 312 9.66 -17.02 -25.42
C HIS A 312 8.97 -17.61 -24.20
N ARG A 313 9.74 -18.06 -23.20
CA ARG A 313 9.17 -18.72 -22.02
C ARG A 313 8.54 -17.67 -21.11
N ILE A 314 7.31 -17.90 -20.67
CA ILE A 314 6.67 -16.99 -19.71
C ILE A 314 7.46 -16.94 -18.38
N PRO A 315 7.65 -15.76 -17.76
CA PRO A 315 8.33 -15.65 -16.48
C PRO A 315 7.62 -16.44 -15.38
N SER A 316 8.41 -17.05 -14.50
CA SER A 316 7.97 -17.82 -13.34
C SER A 316 8.61 -17.26 -12.06
N VAL A 317 7.92 -17.41 -10.93
CA VAL A 317 8.44 -16.97 -9.61
C VAL A 317 9.74 -17.68 -9.25
N LYS A 318 9.97 -18.89 -9.78
CA LYS A 318 11.21 -19.65 -9.55
C LYS A 318 12.42 -18.99 -10.21
N ASP A 319 12.22 -18.27 -11.31
CA ASP A 319 13.30 -17.58 -12.05
C ASP A 319 13.99 -16.53 -11.17
N LYS A 320 13.25 -15.96 -10.21
CA LYS A 320 13.78 -15.00 -9.23
C LYS A 320 15.04 -15.49 -8.50
N LEU A 321 15.16 -16.79 -8.25
CA LEU A 321 16.34 -17.38 -7.58
C LEU A 321 17.61 -17.29 -8.44
N GLU A 322 17.45 -17.21 -9.76
CA GLU A 322 18.53 -17.15 -10.75
C GLU A 322 18.70 -15.74 -11.35
N MET A 323 17.85 -14.78 -10.95
CA MET A 323 17.83 -13.40 -11.43
C MET A 323 18.07 -12.39 -10.30
N PRO A 324 19.27 -12.38 -9.69
CA PRO A 324 19.58 -11.49 -8.57
C PRO A 324 19.50 -10.00 -8.95
N TYR A 325 19.79 -9.62 -10.20
CA TYR A 325 19.77 -8.22 -10.60
C TYR A 325 18.33 -7.70 -10.74
N MET A 326 17.43 -8.46 -11.37
CA MET A 326 15.99 -8.19 -11.39
C MET A 326 15.43 -8.10 -9.97
N ASP A 327 15.78 -9.05 -9.09
CA ASP A 327 15.30 -9.01 -7.72
C ASP A 327 15.77 -7.76 -6.97
N ALA A 328 17.04 -7.38 -7.15
CA ALA A 328 17.60 -6.17 -6.57
C ALA A 328 16.92 -4.89 -7.12
N VAL A 329 16.72 -4.80 -8.43
CA VAL A 329 16.01 -3.68 -9.08
C VAL A 329 14.58 -3.57 -8.55
N VAL A 330 13.83 -4.66 -8.46
CA VAL A 330 12.44 -4.63 -7.97
C VAL A 330 12.37 -4.18 -6.51
N HIS A 331 13.34 -4.57 -5.67
CA HIS A 331 13.44 -4.06 -4.30
C HIS A 331 13.82 -2.58 -4.27
N GLU A 332 14.79 -2.17 -5.09
CA GLU A 332 15.23 -0.78 -5.16
C GLU A 332 14.13 0.15 -5.67
N ILE A 333 13.31 -0.27 -6.65
CA ILE A 333 12.14 0.49 -7.12
C ILE A 333 11.20 0.78 -5.95
N GLN A 334 10.90 -0.23 -5.13
CA GLN A 334 10.01 -0.06 -3.97
C GLN A 334 10.63 0.80 -2.87
N ARG A 335 11.94 0.63 -2.60
CA ARG A 335 12.68 1.43 -1.62
C ARG A 335 12.69 2.90 -2.02
N PHE A 336 13.09 3.17 -3.26
CA PHE A 336 13.27 4.51 -3.81
C PHE A 336 11.93 5.24 -4.02
N THR A 337 10.93 4.57 -4.60
CA THR A 337 9.59 5.16 -4.80
C THR A 337 8.91 5.51 -3.48
N ASN A 338 9.16 4.71 -2.43
CA ASN A 338 8.70 4.99 -1.06
C ASN A 338 7.22 5.36 -0.99
N LEU A 339 6.37 4.53 -1.61
CA LEU A 339 5.00 4.87 -1.98
C LEU A 339 4.12 5.34 -0.79
N LEU A 340 4.39 4.88 0.43
CA LEU A 340 3.68 5.27 1.65
C LEU A 340 4.69 5.71 2.73
N PRO A 341 5.30 6.90 2.58
CA PRO A 341 6.47 7.30 3.37
C PRO A 341 6.17 7.37 4.87
N SER A 342 4.98 7.83 5.24
CA SER A 342 4.55 7.95 6.64
C SER A 342 3.79 6.73 7.17
N ASN A 343 3.76 5.62 6.42
CA ASN A 343 2.91 4.46 6.73
C ASN A 343 1.41 4.82 6.81
N LEU A 344 0.59 3.86 7.24
CA LEU A 344 -0.77 4.14 7.70
C LEU A 344 -0.77 4.39 9.21
N ASN A 345 -1.57 5.36 9.69
CA ASN A 345 -1.64 5.77 11.09
C ASN A 345 -2.01 4.63 12.02
N HIS A 346 -1.13 4.27 12.95
CA HIS A 346 -1.44 3.35 14.05
C HIS A 346 -2.14 4.10 15.20
N GLU A 347 -2.70 3.37 16.15
CA GLU A 347 -3.28 3.95 17.37
C GLU A 347 -2.92 3.09 18.60
N ALA A 348 -2.63 3.76 19.72
CA ALA A 348 -2.41 3.11 21.01
C ALA A 348 -3.74 2.55 21.54
N THR A 349 -3.82 1.23 21.73
CA THR A 349 -5.03 0.55 22.21
C THR A 349 -5.22 0.71 23.73
N GLU A 350 -4.14 0.99 24.44
CA GLU A 350 -4.07 1.19 25.89
C GLU A 350 -2.96 2.16 26.28
N ASP A 351 -3.00 2.66 27.52
CA ASP A 351 -1.90 3.46 28.07
C ASP A 351 -0.64 2.61 28.14
N THR A 352 0.39 2.99 27.39
CA THR A 352 1.60 2.16 27.19
C THR A 352 2.85 2.91 27.63
N ALA A 353 3.67 2.27 28.46
CA ALA A 353 5.01 2.77 28.78
C ALA A 353 5.97 2.43 27.63
N PHE A 354 6.64 3.44 27.06
CA PHE A 354 7.55 3.27 25.93
C PHE A 354 8.76 4.19 26.08
N ARG A 355 9.97 3.62 26.15
CA ARG A 355 11.24 4.37 26.31
C ARG A 355 11.24 5.40 27.45
N GLY A 356 10.60 5.06 28.58
CA GLY A 356 10.47 5.96 29.74
C GLY A 356 9.42 7.06 29.58
N TYR A 357 8.66 7.05 28.48
CA TYR A 357 7.49 7.88 28.25
C TYR A 357 6.21 7.10 28.49
N VAL A 358 5.10 7.82 28.67
CA VAL A 358 3.75 7.24 28.66
C VAL A 358 3.06 7.69 27.39
N ILE A 359 2.66 6.75 26.53
CA ILE A 359 1.82 6.97 25.35
C ILE A 359 0.38 6.64 25.76
N PRO A 360 -0.51 7.62 25.95
CA PRO A 360 -1.87 7.33 26.38
C PRO A 360 -2.67 6.61 25.30
N LYS A 361 -3.70 5.86 25.70
CA LYS A 361 -4.69 5.25 24.80
C LYS A 361 -5.27 6.30 23.84
N GLY A 362 -5.53 5.87 22.59
CA GLY A 362 -6.08 6.73 21.54
C GLY A 362 -5.08 7.70 20.93
N THR A 363 -3.80 7.66 21.35
CA THR A 363 -2.74 8.43 20.69
C THR A 363 -2.45 7.81 19.34
N ILE A 364 -2.43 8.65 18.29
CA ILE A 364 -2.05 8.22 16.94
C ILE A 364 -0.54 8.00 16.91
N LEU A 365 -0.09 6.89 16.32
CA LEU A 365 1.32 6.62 16.09
C LEU A 365 1.61 6.64 14.58
N ILE A 366 2.69 7.30 14.20
CA ILE A 366 3.18 7.34 12.81
C ILE A 366 4.55 6.64 12.76
N PRO A 367 4.59 5.32 12.52
CA PRO A 367 5.82 4.58 12.30
C PRO A 367 6.31 4.80 10.87
N THR A 368 7.09 5.88 10.67
CA THR A 368 7.55 6.34 9.35
C THR A 368 8.36 5.25 8.63
N LEU A 369 8.03 4.97 7.36
CA LEU A 369 8.71 3.96 6.54
C LEU A 369 9.88 4.56 5.77
N ASP A 370 9.79 5.82 5.36
CA ASP A 370 10.85 6.54 4.67
C ASP A 370 12.15 6.55 5.47
N SER A 371 12.06 6.73 6.79
CA SER A 371 13.21 6.72 7.70
C SER A 371 13.93 5.37 7.80
N LEU A 372 13.31 4.28 7.32
CA LEU A 372 13.95 2.96 7.19
C LEU A 372 14.49 2.77 5.78
N LEU A 373 13.69 3.12 4.78
CA LEU A 373 14.01 2.93 3.36
C LEU A 373 15.12 3.87 2.88
N PHE A 374 15.37 4.96 3.61
CA PHE A 374 16.44 5.94 3.35
C PHE A 374 17.46 6.00 4.48
N ASP A 375 17.59 4.94 5.29
CA ASP A 375 18.66 4.85 6.28
C ASP A 375 20.03 4.85 5.56
N ASN A 376 20.86 5.86 5.85
CA ASN A 376 22.10 6.10 5.14
C ASN A 376 23.24 5.13 5.53
N GLN A 377 23.09 4.40 6.64
CA GLN A 377 24.06 3.39 7.06
C GLN A 377 23.80 2.08 6.32
N GLU A 378 22.52 1.73 6.16
CA GLU A 378 22.12 0.56 5.39
C GLU A 378 22.21 0.78 3.88
N PHE A 379 21.79 1.96 3.40
CA PHE A 379 21.71 2.32 1.98
C PHE A 379 22.56 3.57 1.70
N PRO A 380 23.86 3.42 1.35
CA PRO A 380 24.74 4.55 1.05
C PRO A 380 24.34 5.35 -0.20
N ASP A 381 24.21 6.67 -0.04
CA ASP A 381 23.50 7.57 -0.98
C ASP A 381 22.02 7.14 -1.15
N PRO A 382 21.21 7.19 -0.07
CA PRO A 382 19.85 6.65 -0.09
C PRO A 382 18.92 7.40 -1.05
N ASP A 383 19.26 8.65 -1.38
CA ASP A 383 18.58 9.53 -2.34
C ASP A 383 18.86 9.18 -3.81
N LYS A 384 19.76 8.23 -4.08
CA LYS A 384 20.05 7.74 -5.43
C LYS A 384 19.42 6.36 -5.64
N PHE A 385 18.92 6.14 -6.86
CA PHE A 385 18.48 4.83 -7.28
C PHE A 385 19.70 3.97 -7.62
N LYS A 386 19.95 2.91 -6.82
CA LYS A 386 21.08 2.00 -6.99
C LYS A 386 20.65 0.56 -6.72
N PRO A 387 20.53 -0.30 -7.74
CA PRO A 387 20.25 -1.72 -7.53
C PRO A 387 21.26 -2.40 -6.58
N GLU A 388 22.50 -1.87 -6.52
CA GLU A 388 23.57 -2.35 -5.65
C GLU A 388 23.24 -2.29 -4.14
N HIS A 389 22.27 -1.47 -3.73
CA HIS A 389 21.74 -1.50 -2.36
C HIS A 389 21.29 -2.90 -1.94
N PHE A 390 20.73 -3.66 -2.87
CA PHE A 390 20.23 -5.02 -2.69
C PHE A 390 21.11 -6.09 -3.31
N LEU A 391 22.38 -5.77 -3.60
CA LEU A 391 23.38 -6.75 -4.04
C LEU A 391 24.53 -6.85 -3.02
N ASP A 392 25.14 -8.03 -2.96
CA ASP A 392 26.42 -8.25 -2.29
C ASP A 392 27.60 -8.06 -3.25
N GLU A 393 28.82 -8.16 -2.74
CA GLU A 393 30.07 -8.01 -3.52
C GLU A 393 30.21 -9.04 -4.66
N LYS A 394 29.44 -10.14 -4.63
CA LYS A 394 29.44 -11.20 -5.65
C LYS A 394 28.28 -11.04 -6.64
N GLY A 395 27.50 -9.95 -6.55
CA GLY A 395 26.33 -9.72 -7.38
C GLY A 395 25.16 -10.66 -7.07
N LYS A 396 25.11 -11.25 -5.87
CA LYS A 396 23.94 -12.00 -5.39
C LYS A 396 23.01 -11.08 -4.64
N PHE A 397 21.71 -11.42 -4.65
CA PHE A 397 20.71 -10.66 -3.91
C PHE A 397 21.03 -10.65 -2.40
N LYS A 398 21.04 -9.45 -1.82
CA LYS A 398 21.28 -9.19 -0.40
C LYS A 398 20.00 -8.64 0.23
N TYR A 399 19.39 -9.43 1.11
CA TYR A 399 18.22 -8.97 1.86
C TYR A 399 18.63 -7.95 2.93
N SER A 400 17.84 -6.87 3.03
CA SER A 400 17.97 -5.88 4.10
C SER A 400 16.74 -5.92 5.02
N ASP A 401 16.95 -5.98 6.34
CA ASP A 401 15.83 -5.88 7.29
C ASP A 401 15.22 -4.47 7.34
N HIS A 402 15.91 -3.45 6.82
CA HIS A 402 15.37 -2.09 6.65
C HIS A 402 14.34 -2.01 5.52
N PHE A 403 14.32 -2.98 4.60
CA PHE A 403 13.30 -3.04 3.56
C PHE A 403 11.93 -3.38 4.16
N LYS A 404 11.15 -2.34 4.41
CA LYS A 404 9.83 -2.38 5.07
C LYS A 404 8.76 -1.58 4.32
N ALA A 405 8.80 -1.60 2.98
CA ALA A 405 7.79 -0.95 2.13
C ALA A 405 6.34 -1.42 2.42
N PHE A 406 6.18 -2.62 2.98
CA PHE A 406 4.88 -3.20 3.38
C PHE A 406 4.54 -3.04 4.86
N SER A 407 5.30 -2.20 5.59
CA SER A 407 5.26 -2.12 7.06
C SER A 407 5.66 -3.46 7.72
N ALA A 408 5.32 -3.64 8.99
CA ALA A 408 5.61 -4.85 9.76
C ALA A 408 4.59 -5.06 10.89
N GLY A 409 4.70 -6.19 11.60
CA GLY A 409 3.88 -6.45 12.79
C GLY A 409 2.45 -6.87 12.48
N ARG A 410 1.52 -6.59 13.41
CA ARG A 410 0.13 -7.08 13.30
C ARG A 410 -0.67 -6.48 12.14
N ARG A 411 -0.29 -5.29 11.68
CA ARG A 411 -0.93 -4.53 10.61
C ARG A 411 -0.12 -4.52 9.32
N VAL A 412 0.89 -5.40 9.19
CA VAL A 412 1.64 -5.60 7.93
C VAL A 412 0.70 -5.76 6.74
N CYS A 413 1.10 -5.31 5.55
CA CYS A 413 0.26 -5.40 4.36
C CYS A 413 -0.32 -6.81 4.17
N VAL A 414 -1.63 -6.90 3.96
CA VAL A 414 -2.31 -8.19 3.70
C VAL A 414 -1.89 -8.76 2.35
N GLY A 415 -1.59 -7.89 1.38
CA GLY A 415 -1.26 -8.25 0.01
C GLY A 415 0.24 -8.39 -0.29
N GLU A 416 1.14 -8.33 0.70
CA GLU A 416 2.60 -8.31 0.47
C GLU A 416 3.06 -9.42 -0.49
N GLY A 417 2.67 -10.67 -0.22
CA GLY A 417 3.09 -11.80 -1.05
C GLY A 417 2.56 -11.75 -2.49
N LEU A 418 1.37 -11.18 -2.69
CA LEU A 418 0.80 -11.00 -4.03
C LEU A 418 1.54 -9.87 -4.77
N ALA A 419 1.67 -8.70 -4.14
CA ALA A 419 2.32 -7.55 -4.75
C ALA A 419 3.77 -7.83 -5.16
N ARG A 420 4.56 -8.49 -4.30
CA ARG A 420 5.96 -8.86 -4.64
C ARG A 420 6.04 -9.79 -5.84
N MET A 421 5.06 -10.68 -6.00
CA MET A 421 4.96 -11.60 -7.13
C MET A 421 4.53 -10.89 -8.41
N GLU A 422 3.52 -10.04 -8.32
CA GLU A 422 3.04 -9.19 -9.43
C GLU A 422 4.16 -8.31 -9.97
N LEU A 423 4.88 -7.59 -9.11
CA LEU A 423 5.96 -6.70 -9.53
C LEU A 423 7.04 -7.47 -10.28
N PHE A 424 7.55 -8.56 -9.72
CA PHE A 424 8.57 -9.38 -10.38
C PHE A 424 8.09 -9.89 -11.74
N LEU A 425 6.93 -10.54 -11.81
CA LEU A 425 6.44 -11.16 -13.03
C LEU A 425 6.05 -10.13 -14.10
N PHE A 426 5.42 -9.01 -13.73
CA PHE A 426 5.02 -7.97 -14.69
C PHE A 426 6.23 -7.19 -15.21
N PHE A 427 7.19 -6.79 -14.37
CA PHE A 427 8.42 -6.14 -14.89
C PHE A 427 9.19 -7.07 -15.82
N THR A 428 9.37 -8.34 -15.41
CA THR A 428 10.08 -9.33 -16.23
C THR A 428 9.37 -9.54 -17.57
N ALA A 429 8.05 -9.69 -17.57
CA ALA A 429 7.29 -9.89 -18.81
C ALA A 429 7.29 -8.67 -19.73
N ILE A 430 7.19 -7.46 -19.17
CA ILE A 430 7.27 -6.23 -19.96
C ILE A 430 8.64 -6.13 -20.64
N LEU A 431 9.73 -6.27 -19.87
CA LEU A 431 11.09 -6.11 -20.38
C LEU A 431 11.49 -7.25 -21.32
N GLN A 432 11.02 -8.47 -21.10
CA GLN A 432 11.24 -9.60 -22.03
C GLN A 432 10.74 -9.32 -23.46
N HIS A 433 9.75 -8.43 -23.62
CA HIS A 433 9.08 -8.21 -24.90
C HIS A 433 9.19 -6.79 -25.45
N PHE A 434 9.69 -5.84 -24.66
CA PHE A 434 9.72 -4.42 -25.03
C PHE A 434 10.94 -3.71 -24.45
N ASN A 435 11.51 -2.80 -25.24
CA ASN A 435 12.39 -1.75 -24.73
C ASN A 435 11.57 -0.51 -24.36
N LEU A 436 11.94 0.14 -23.26
CA LEU A 436 11.29 1.37 -22.82
C LEU A 436 11.85 2.56 -23.61
N LYS A 437 10.97 3.51 -23.97
CA LYS A 437 11.37 4.71 -24.70
C LYS A 437 10.69 5.94 -24.13
N SER A 438 11.50 6.82 -23.56
CA SER A 438 11.05 8.13 -23.08
C SER A 438 10.79 9.10 -24.24
N LEU A 439 9.88 10.05 -24.01
CA LEU A 439 9.64 11.18 -24.93
C LEU A 439 10.62 12.34 -24.70
N VAL A 440 11.41 12.27 -23.62
CA VAL A 440 12.43 13.24 -23.24
C VAL A 440 13.76 12.53 -23.04
N ASP A 441 14.87 13.27 -23.05
CA ASP A 441 16.20 12.71 -22.74
C ASP A 441 16.18 12.10 -21.32
N PRO A 442 16.75 10.90 -21.09
CA PRO A 442 16.84 10.31 -19.76
C PRO A 442 17.37 11.25 -18.67
N LYS A 443 18.28 12.17 -19.02
CA LYS A 443 18.85 13.16 -18.09
C LYS A 443 17.80 14.13 -17.55
N ASP A 444 16.80 14.45 -18.36
CA ASP A 444 15.75 15.44 -18.08
C ASP A 444 14.54 14.84 -17.34
N ILE A 445 14.52 13.51 -17.12
CA ILE A 445 13.46 12.86 -16.34
C ILE A 445 13.59 13.27 -14.86
N ASP A 446 12.54 13.87 -14.31
CA ASP A 446 12.42 14.15 -12.87
C ASP A 446 11.77 12.95 -12.17
N LEU A 447 12.39 12.42 -11.12
CA LEU A 447 11.94 11.22 -10.39
C LEU A 447 11.29 11.53 -9.06
#